data_AF-A0A7J3ZQL0-F1
#
_entry.id   AF-A0A7J3ZQL0-F1
#
_cell.length_a   1.000
_cell.length_b   1.000
_cell.length_c   1.000
_cell.angle_alpha   90.00
_cell.angle_beta   90.00
_cell.angle_gamma   90.00
#
_symmetry.space_group_name_H-M   'P 1'
#
loop_
_entity.id
_entity.type
_entity.pdbx_description
1 polymer ?
#
loop_
_entity_poly.entity_id
_entity_poly.type
_entity_poly.pdbx_seq_one_letter_code
_entity_poly.pdbx_strand_id
1 'polypeptide(L)'
;MFLRETCSLLSAQDYSSEPKPKMSRGINIGNALEAPEEGMWGVYIKDEYFGIIREAGFDTVRIPIRWSAHAEEKPPYKISDEFFRRVDHIIGKALEQNLTVIINVHHYEEIMRDPLGHRERFLAIWRQISERYKDYPESLYFELLNEPHDALTSELWNDLLLHAIRVIRESNPTRKIIVGPAGWNSVYNLKDL
;
A
#
# COMPACT_ATOMS: atom_id res chain seq x y z
N MET A 1 50.13 15.36 -3.27
CA MET A 1 48.99 16.15 -2.76
C MET A 1 47.72 15.40 -3.17
N PHE A 2 47.30 14.43 -2.36
CA PHE A 2 46.08 13.65 -2.59
C PHE A 2 45.01 14.17 -1.64
N LEU A 3 43.99 14.82 -2.19
CA LEU A 3 42.76 15.16 -1.46
C LEU A 3 41.96 13.87 -1.28
N ARG A 4 41.85 13.41 -0.03
CA ARG A 4 40.88 12.39 0.35
C ARG A 4 39.52 13.06 0.47
N GLU A 5 38.61 12.73 -0.43
CA GLU A 5 37.18 12.99 -0.25
C GLU A 5 36.68 12.15 0.93
N THR A 6 36.23 12.81 1.99
CA THR A 6 35.55 12.17 3.10
C THR A 6 34.12 11.86 2.68
N CYS A 7 33.85 10.60 2.39
CA CYS A 7 32.50 10.06 2.33
C CYS A 7 31.90 10.15 3.75
N SER A 8 31.02 11.12 3.97
CA SER A 8 30.30 11.28 5.22
C SER A 8 29.21 10.19 5.29
N LEU A 9 29.42 9.21 6.17
CA LEU A 9 28.39 8.25 6.55
C LEU A 9 27.27 9.03 7.26
N LEU A 10 26.14 9.20 6.59
CA LEU A 10 24.90 9.67 7.22
C LEU A 10 24.57 8.71 8.36
N SER A 11 24.56 9.22 9.59
CA SER A 11 24.14 8.44 10.75
C SER A 11 22.61 8.45 10.84
N ALA A 12 22.04 7.43 11.48
CA ALA A 12 20.59 7.27 11.65
C ALA A 12 19.86 8.41 12.42
N GLN A 13 20.58 9.47 12.80
CA GLN A 13 20.06 10.61 13.56
C GLN A 13 19.58 11.79 12.69
N ASP A 14 19.83 11.78 11.38
CA ASP A 14 19.46 12.92 10.50
C ASP A 14 18.00 12.88 9.97
N TYR A 15 17.20 11.87 10.35
CA TYR A 15 15.77 11.77 10.04
C TYR A 15 14.91 12.19 11.26
N SER A 16 14.50 13.45 11.41
CA SER A 16 13.18 13.79 12.02
C SER A 16 12.82 15.29 12.09
N SER A 17 13.22 16.11 11.12
CA SER A 17 12.63 17.46 10.99
C SER A 17 11.25 17.46 10.32
N GLU A 18 10.82 16.35 9.71
CA GLU A 18 9.49 16.25 9.12
C GLU A 18 8.41 16.07 10.21
N PRO A 19 7.30 16.82 10.16
CA PRO A 19 6.15 16.55 11.02
C PRO A 19 5.68 15.11 10.80
N LYS A 20 5.60 14.34 11.89
CA LYS A 20 5.17 12.94 11.84
C LYS A 20 3.79 12.83 11.16
N PRO A 21 3.56 11.81 10.33
CA PRO A 21 2.24 11.49 9.79
C PRO A 21 1.19 11.51 10.91
N LYS A 22 0.11 12.27 10.74
CA LYS A 22 -0.94 12.41 11.75
C LYS A 22 -1.92 11.24 11.67
N MET A 23 -1.44 10.04 12.01
CA MET A 23 -2.25 8.84 12.19
C MET A 23 -2.33 8.52 13.69
N SER A 24 -3.37 8.99 14.37
CA SER A 24 -3.55 8.70 15.81
C SER A 24 -4.54 7.56 16.03
N ARG A 25 -5.67 7.57 15.33
CA ARG A 25 -6.76 6.61 15.55
C ARG A 25 -7.22 6.10 14.19
N GLY A 26 -6.77 4.89 13.87
CA GLY A 26 -7.10 4.19 12.63
C GLY A 26 -8.12 3.08 12.81
N ILE A 27 -8.92 2.83 11.77
CA ILE A 27 -9.78 1.66 11.66
C ILE A 27 -9.64 1.01 10.28
N ASN A 28 -9.82 -0.31 10.20
CA ASN A 28 -9.90 -1.03 8.92
C ASN A 28 -11.36 -1.15 8.48
N ILE A 29 -11.63 -0.97 7.19
CA ILE A 29 -12.87 -1.46 6.57
C ILE A 29 -12.54 -2.78 5.87
N GLY A 30 -12.52 -3.86 6.66
CA GLY A 30 -12.26 -5.21 6.16
C GLY A 30 -13.51 -5.91 5.62
N ASN A 31 -13.30 -7.11 5.11
CA ASN A 31 -14.27 -8.01 4.49
C ASN A 31 -15.01 -7.43 3.28
N ALA A 32 -14.41 -6.43 2.63
CA ALA A 32 -15.02 -5.65 1.56
C ALA A 32 -14.21 -5.77 0.26
N LEU A 33 -13.35 -4.79 -0.05
CA LEU A 33 -12.59 -4.74 -1.30
C LEU A 33 -11.45 -5.77 -1.39
N GLU A 34 -11.12 -6.46 -0.31
CA GLU A 34 -10.16 -7.56 -0.31
C GLU A 34 -10.78 -8.95 -0.48
N ALA A 35 -12.11 -9.02 -0.55
CA ALA A 35 -12.81 -10.20 -1.06
C ALA A 35 -12.57 -10.34 -2.59
N PRO A 36 -12.85 -11.51 -3.21
CA PRO A 36 -12.73 -11.64 -4.67
C PRO A 36 -13.60 -10.64 -5.45
N GLU A 37 -14.78 -10.35 -4.92
CA GLU A 37 -15.66 -9.26 -5.35
C GLU A 37 -16.24 -8.59 -4.10
N GLU A 38 -16.41 -7.27 -4.13
CA GLU A 38 -16.94 -6.52 -3.00
C GLU A 38 -18.33 -7.03 -2.61
N GLY A 39 -18.55 -7.30 -1.31
CA GLY A 39 -19.79 -7.87 -0.79
C GLY A 39 -19.79 -9.39 -0.65
N MET A 40 -18.86 -10.13 -1.28
CA MET A 40 -18.82 -11.60 -1.14
C MET A 40 -18.55 -12.08 0.28
N TRP A 41 -17.85 -11.27 1.09
CA TRP A 41 -17.60 -11.57 2.50
C TRP A 41 -18.54 -10.81 3.44
N GLY A 42 -19.67 -10.30 2.91
CA GLY A 42 -20.75 -9.71 3.68
C GLY A 42 -20.64 -8.21 3.92
N VAL A 43 -19.57 -7.54 3.47
CA VAL A 43 -19.42 -6.09 3.59
C VAL A 43 -19.35 -5.45 2.20
N TYR A 44 -20.20 -4.45 1.99
CA TYR A 44 -20.14 -3.51 0.88
C TYR A 44 -19.93 -2.12 1.45
N ILE A 45 -18.90 -1.40 1.02
CA ILE A 45 -18.52 -0.10 1.61
C ILE A 45 -19.57 0.93 1.21
N LYS A 46 -20.29 1.45 2.20
CA LYS A 46 -21.27 2.53 2.01
C LYS A 46 -20.63 3.88 2.32
N ASP A 47 -21.02 4.91 1.58
CA ASP A 47 -20.54 6.29 1.76
C ASP A 47 -20.71 6.80 3.20
N GLU A 48 -21.82 6.42 3.86
CA GLU A 48 -22.13 6.78 5.25
C GLU A 48 -21.09 6.28 6.26
N TYR A 49 -20.33 5.23 5.95
CA TYR A 49 -19.32 4.67 6.85
C TYR A 49 -18.23 5.69 7.18
N PHE A 50 -17.81 6.53 6.23
CA PHE A 50 -16.74 7.50 6.46
C PHE A 50 -17.17 8.61 7.42
N GLY A 51 -18.44 9.04 7.34
CA GLY A 51 -19.02 9.97 8.31
C GLY A 51 -19.06 9.38 9.72
N ILE A 52 -19.57 8.15 9.84
CA ILE A 52 -19.61 7.41 11.12
C ILE A 52 -18.21 7.25 11.73
N ILE A 53 -17.22 6.86 10.93
CA ILE A 53 -15.82 6.70 11.36
C ILE A 53 -15.27 8.04 11.89
N ARG A 54 -15.53 9.14 11.17
CA ARG A 54 -15.08 10.46 11.56
C ARG A 54 -15.75 10.94 12.86
N GLU A 55 -17.06 10.78 12.98
CA GLU A 55 -17.84 11.13 14.17
C GLU A 55 -17.42 10.33 15.41
N ALA A 56 -17.04 9.05 15.22
CA ALA A 56 -16.49 8.21 16.28
C ALA A 56 -15.06 8.63 16.74
N GLY A 57 -14.47 9.64 16.08
CA GLY A 57 -13.20 10.25 16.48
C GLY A 57 -11.96 9.59 15.87
N PHE A 58 -12.12 8.78 14.82
CA PHE A 58 -10.99 8.29 14.02
C PHE A 58 -10.48 9.39 13.07
N ASP A 59 -9.19 9.31 12.73
CA ASP A 59 -8.53 10.20 11.79
C ASP A 59 -7.94 9.47 10.58
N THR A 60 -7.95 8.14 10.61
CA THR A 60 -7.35 7.30 9.58
C THR A 60 -8.27 6.13 9.26
N VAL A 61 -8.42 5.80 7.98
CA VAL A 61 -9.07 4.57 7.52
C VAL A 61 -8.10 3.78 6.65
N ARG A 62 -7.95 2.49 6.95
CA ARG A 62 -7.22 1.53 6.13
C ARG A 62 -8.21 0.69 5.34
N ILE A 63 -7.96 0.59 4.04
CA ILE A 63 -8.83 -0.07 3.08
C ILE A 63 -8.03 -1.21 2.44
N PRO A 64 -8.19 -2.44 2.93
CA PRO A 64 -7.73 -3.66 2.25
C PRO A 64 -8.29 -3.76 0.82
N ILE A 65 -7.44 -4.00 -0.19
CA ILE A 65 -7.90 -4.11 -1.59
C ILE A 65 -7.21 -5.27 -2.31
N ARG A 66 -7.99 -6.21 -2.87
CA ARG A 66 -7.48 -7.34 -3.67
C ARG A 66 -7.38 -6.97 -5.15
N TRP A 67 -6.45 -6.07 -5.49
CA TRP A 67 -6.22 -5.65 -6.88
C TRP A 67 -5.95 -6.81 -7.85
N SER A 68 -5.33 -7.89 -7.37
CA SER A 68 -5.02 -9.08 -8.17
C SER A 68 -6.26 -9.77 -8.72
N ALA A 69 -7.43 -9.64 -8.08
CA ALA A 69 -8.70 -10.19 -8.59
C ALA A 69 -9.29 -9.37 -9.75
N HIS A 70 -8.89 -8.11 -9.87
CA HIS A 70 -9.45 -7.16 -10.84
C HIS A 70 -8.41 -6.69 -11.88
N ALA A 71 -7.30 -7.40 -11.99
CA ALA A 71 -6.25 -7.14 -12.98
C ALA A 71 -6.09 -8.33 -13.92
N GLU A 72 -5.82 -8.07 -15.20
CA GLU A 72 -5.52 -9.12 -16.18
C GLU A 72 -4.37 -10.01 -15.71
N GLU A 73 -4.41 -11.29 -16.10
CA GLU A 73 -3.37 -12.28 -15.76
C GLU A 73 -2.15 -12.20 -16.70
N LYS A 74 -2.27 -11.52 -17.84
CA LYS A 74 -1.21 -11.36 -18.84
C LYS A 74 -0.80 -9.89 -18.95
N PRO A 75 0.46 -9.60 -19.33
CA PRO A 75 0.88 -8.23 -19.62
C PRO A 75 -0.07 -7.52 -20.60
N PRO A 76 -0.43 -6.25 -20.36
CA PRO A 76 0.18 -5.34 -19.38
C PRO A 76 -0.38 -5.45 -17.95
N TYR A 77 -1.18 -6.49 -17.66
CA TYR A 77 -1.83 -6.71 -16.36
C TYR A 77 -2.80 -5.58 -16.01
N LYS A 78 -3.57 -5.13 -17.00
CA LYS A 78 -4.43 -3.96 -16.86
C LYS A 78 -5.43 -4.18 -15.72
N ILE A 79 -5.49 -3.24 -14.78
CA ILE A 79 -6.53 -3.20 -13.75
C ILE A 79 -7.82 -2.70 -14.42
N SER A 80 -8.95 -3.33 -14.08
CA SER A 80 -10.27 -2.94 -14.58
C SER A 80 -10.54 -1.46 -14.31
N ASP A 81 -10.93 -0.73 -15.36
CA ASP A 81 -11.30 0.68 -15.25
C ASP A 81 -12.53 0.87 -14.35
N GLU A 82 -13.42 -0.13 -14.29
CA GLU A 82 -14.57 -0.14 -13.38
C GLU A 82 -14.14 -0.28 -11.94
N PHE A 83 -13.20 -1.18 -11.67
CA PHE A 83 -12.66 -1.35 -10.31
C PHE A 83 -11.92 -0.10 -9.85
N PHE A 84 -11.12 0.52 -10.72
CA PHE A 84 -10.52 1.82 -10.41
C PHE A 84 -11.56 2.87 -10.06
N ARG A 85 -12.64 3.03 -10.85
CA ARG A 85 -13.71 3.98 -10.51
C ARG A 85 -14.33 3.70 -9.14
N ARG A 86 -14.48 2.42 -8.77
CA ARG A 86 -15.00 2.05 -7.45
C ARG A 86 -14.04 2.45 -6.33
N VAL A 87 -12.75 2.17 -6.48
CA VAL A 87 -11.73 2.56 -5.51
C VAL A 87 -11.59 4.09 -5.43
N ASP A 88 -11.62 4.80 -6.56
CA ASP A 88 -11.57 6.26 -6.63
C ASP A 88 -12.71 6.91 -5.84
N HIS A 89 -13.93 6.38 -5.99
CA HIS A 89 -15.11 6.82 -5.25
C HIS A 89 -14.92 6.62 -3.73
N ILE A 90 -14.46 5.43 -3.32
CA ILE A 90 -14.23 5.10 -1.92
C ILE A 90 -13.15 6.00 -1.28
N ILE A 91 -12.01 6.19 -1.96
CA ILE A 91 -10.95 7.09 -1.48
C ILE A 91 -11.49 8.52 -1.40
N GLY A 92 -12.23 8.97 -2.42
CA GLY A 92 -12.85 10.30 -2.44
C GLY A 92 -13.77 10.54 -1.25
N LYS A 93 -14.65 9.59 -0.93
CA LYS A 93 -15.58 9.68 0.21
C LYS A 93 -14.87 9.73 1.56
N ALA A 94 -13.77 8.99 1.72
CA ALA A 94 -12.95 9.07 2.92
C ALA A 94 -12.25 10.43 3.06
N LEU A 95 -11.67 10.93 1.96
CA LEU A 95 -10.99 12.24 1.93
C LEU A 95 -11.95 13.41 2.17
N GLU A 96 -13.18 13.35 1.66
CA GLU A 96 -14.25 14.33 1.95
C GLU A 96 -14.52 14.48 3.47
N GLN A 97 -14.29 13.41 4.24
CA GLN A 97 -14.44 13.40 5.70
C GLN A 97 -13.15 13.79 6.46
N ASN A 98 -12.14 14.29 5.74
CA ASN A 98 -10.82 14.65 6.27
C ASN A 98 -10.11 13.47 6.96
N LEU A 99 -10.34 12.25 6.48
CA LEU A 99 -9.62 11.06 6.93
C LEU A 99 -8.30 10.91 6.15
N THR A 100 -7.24 10.50 6.83
CA THR A 100 -6.08 9.89 6.18
C THR A 100 -6.52 8.53 5.64
N VAL A 101 -6.17 8.21 4.40
CA VAL A 101 -6.58 6.97 3.73
C VAL A 101 -5.34 6.13 3.46
N ILE A 102 -5.36 4.87 3.88
CA ILE A 102 -4.33 3.89 3.54
C ILE A 102 -4.95 2.88 2.59
N ILE A 103 -4.39 2.74 1.39
CA ILE A 103 -4.74 1.67 0.45
C ILE A 103 -3.57 0.71 0.32
N ASN A 104 -3.86 -0.56 0.06
CA ASN A 104 -2.82 -1.57 -0.07
C ASN A 104 -3.09 -2.57 -1.19
N VAL A 105 -2.13 -3.47 -1.42
CA VAL A 105 -2.39 -4.75 -2.07
C VAL A 105 -2.64 -5.79 -0.98
N HIS A 106 -3.79 -6.44 -1.03
CA HIS A 106 -4.23 -7.43 -0.06
C HIS A 106 -4.56 -8.76 -0.72
N HIS A 107 -4.37 -9.86 0.01
CA HIS A 107 -4.76 -11.21 -0.41
C HIS A 107 -4.37 -11.57 -1.85
N TYR A 108 -3.16 -11.20 -2.25
CA TYR A 108 -2.59 -11.62 -3.52
C TYR A 108 -2.03 -13.04 -3.36
N GLU A 109 -2.92 -14.04 -3.29
CA GLU A 109 -2.55 -15.43 -2.95
C GLU A 109 -1.48 -16.02 -3.88
N GLU A 110 -1.46 -15.63 -5.16
CA GLU A 110 -0.48 -16.15 -6.10
C GLU A 110 0.93 -15.61 -5.83
N ILE A 111 1.09 -14.36 -5.36
CA ILE A 111 2.44 -13.84 -5.04
C ILE A 111 3.04 -14.51 -3.81
N MET A 112 2.20 -14.97 -2.88
CA MET A 112 2.63 -15.70 -1.69
C MET A 112 3.09 -17.11 -2.04
N ARG A 113 2.56 -17.70 -3.13
CA ARG A 113 2.89 -19.05 -3.62
C ARG A 113 4.03 -19.07 -4.64
N ASP A 114 4.08 -18.09 -5.54
CA ASP A 114 5.11 -17.94 -6.57
C ASP A 114 5.54 -16.46 -6.72
N PRO A 115 6.35 -15.96 -5.77
CA PRO A 115 6.76 -14.56 -5.76
C PRO A 115 7.59 -14.17 -6.99
N LEU A 116 8.41 -15.10 -7.51
CA LEU A 116 9.25 -14.84 -8.68
C LEU A 116 8.40 -14.73 -9.96
N GLY A 117 7.43 -15.63 -10.15
CA GLY A 117 6.52 -15.58 -11.30
C GLY A 117 5.57 -14.39 -11.27
N HIS A 118 5.20 -13.90 -10.08
CA HIS A 118 4.27 -12.79 -9.92
C HIS A 118 4.93 -11.41 -9.73
N ARG A 119 6.26 -11.34 -9.68
CA ARG A 119 7.04 -10.10 -9.53
C ARG A 119 6.65 -9.03 -10.54
N GLU A 120 6.66 -9.34 -11.83
CA GLU A 120 6.36 -8.36 -12.88
C GLU A 120 4.91 -7.85 -12.80
N ARG A 121 3.96 -8.76 -12.51
CA ARG A 121 2.55 -8.40 -12.34
C ARG A 121 2.35 -7.50 -11.12
N PHE A 122 3.02 -7.77 -10.00
CA PHE A 122 2.96 -6.93 -8.80
C PHE A 122 3.50 -5.51 -9.07
N LEU A 123 4.64 -5.39 -9.74
CA LEU A 123 5.21 -4.10 -10.09
C LEU A 123 4.34 -3.34 -11.11
N ALA A 124 3.71 -4.03 -12.06
CA ALA A 124 2.77 -3.44 -13.01
C ALA A 124 1.48 -2.95 -12.34
N ILE A 125 0.97 -3.68 -11.35
CA ILE A 125 -0.17 -3.25 -10.51
C ILE A 125 0.21 -1.96 -9.76
N TRP A 126 1.34 -1.94 -9.06
CA TRP A 126 1.78 -0.74 -8.34
C TRP A 126 2.05 0.46 -9.26
N ARG A 127 2.57 0.25 -10.47
CA ARG A 127 2.75 1.32 -11.46
C ARG A 127 1.42 1.95 -11.86
N GLN A 128 0.39 1.14 -12.08
CA GLN A 128 -0.95 1.65 -12.42
C GLN A 128 -1.58 2.39 -11.25
N ILE A 129 -1.50 1.84 -10.03
CA ILE A 129 -2.00 2.47 -8.81
C ILE A 129 -1.29 3.81 -8.55
N SER A 130 0.04 3.83 -8.61
CA SER A 130 0.82 5.03 -8.35
C SER A 130 0.54 6.12 -9.37
N GLU A 131 0.46 5.77 -10.66
CA GLU A 131 0.11 6.73 -11.72
C GLU A 131 -1.32 7.26 -11.57
N ARG A 132 -2.30 6.40 -11.25
CA ARG A 132 -3.70 6.80 -11.06
C ARG A 132 -3.86 7.84 -9.95
N TYR A 133 -3.12 7.66 -8.86
CA TYR A 133 -3.27 8.45 -7.63
C TYR A 133 -2.17 9.49 -7.42
N LYS A 134 -1.32 9.79 -8.41
CA LYS A 134 -0.18 10.71 -8.24
C LYS A 134 -0.58 12.11 -7.74
N ASP A 135 -1.70 12.62 -8.23
CA ASP A 135 -2.21 13.96 -7.91
C ASP A 135 -3.17 13.98 -6.70
N TYR A 136 -3.40 12.83 -6.05
CA TYR A 136 -4.22 12.79 -4.83
C TYR A 136 -3.48 13.45 -3.66
N PRO A 137 -4.22 14.02 -2.67
CA PRO A 137 -3.62 14.67 -1.50
C PRO A 137 -2.60 13.80 -0.77
N GLU A 138 -1.69 14.44 -0.03
CA GLU A 138 -0.68 13.74 0.76
C GLU A 138 -1.28 12.80 1.81
N SER A 139 -2.52 13.04 2.24
CA SER A 139 -3.28 12.20 3.18
C SER A 139 -3.72 10.84 2.59
N LEU A 140 -3.40 10.52 1.33
CA LEU A 140 -3.48 9.17 0.79
C LEU A 140 -2.11 8.48 0.87
N TYR A 141 -2.03 7.40 1.64
CA TYR A 141 -0.83 6.60 1.85
C TYR A 141 -0.94 5.27 1.12
N PHE A 142 0.21 4.73 0.72
CA PHE A 142 0.32 3.42 0.09
C PHE A 142 0.96 2.42 1.05
N GLU A 143 0.33 1.27 1.29
CA GLU A 143 0.94 0.13 1.98
C GLU A 143 1.21 -0.98 0.95
N LEU A 144 2.46 -1.39 0.78
CA LEU A 144 2.87 -2.13 -0.41
C LEU A 144 2.21 -3.50 -0.57
N LEU A 145 2.14 -4.28 0.50
CA LEU A 145 1.56 -5.61 0.51
C LEU A 145 1.19 -5.98 1.94
N ASN A 146 -0.05 -6.44 2.14
CA ASN A 146 -0.47 -6.96 3.43
C ASN A 146 0.24 -8.30 3.70
N GLU A 147 0.91 -8.39 4.85
CA GLU A 147 1.36 -9.63 5.47
C GLU A 147 2.13 -10.57 4.51
N PRO A 148 3.29 -10.20 3.94
CA PRO A 148 4.08 -11.13 3.15
C PRO A 148 4.36 -12.44 3.91
N HIS A 149 4.16 -13.60 3.29
CA HIS A 149 4.25 -14.90 3.94
C HIS A 149 4.48 -16.05 2.92
N ASP A 150 4.47 -17.29 3.43
CA ASP A 150 4.71 -18.52 2.66
C ASP A 150 6.00 -18.49 1.85
N ALA A 151 5.93 -18.64 0.52
CA ALA A 151 7.11 -18.65 -0.34
C ALA A 151 7.71 -17.25 -0.51
N LEU A 152 6.98 -16.18 -0.19
CA LEU A 152 7.49 -14.81 -0.14
C LEU A 152 8.25 -14.59 1.18
N THR A 153 9.46 -15.15 1.24
CA THR A 153 10.39 -15.03 2.38
C THR A 153 10.85 -13.58 2.61
N SER A 154 11.46 -13.28 3.77
CA SER A 154 12.02 -11.94 4.04
C SER A 154 13.01 -11.48 2.95
N GLU A 155 13.87 -12.36 2.46
CA GLU A 155 14.84 -12.03 1.40
C GLU A 155 14.14 -11.62 0.11
N LEU A 156 13.17 -12.43 -0.35
CA LEU A 156 12.42 -12.16 -1.56
C LEU A 156 11.52 -10.92 -1.42
N TRP A 157 10.93 -10.73 -0.25
CA TRP A 157 10.12 -9.55 0.04
C TRP A 157 10.97 -8.27 0.05
N ASN A 158 12.14 -8.28 0.67
CA ASN A 158 13.02 -7.12 0.73
C ASN A 158 13.54 -6.71 -0.64
N ASP A 159 13.87 -7.66 -1.52
CA ASP A 159 14.18 -7.34 -2.91
C ASP A 159 12.97 -6.71 -3.62
N LEU A 160 11.81 -7.37 -3.53
CA LEU A 160 10.60 -6.96 -4.23
C LEU A 160 10.10 -5.58 -3.79
N LEU A 161 10.10 -5.29 -2.47
CA LEU A 161 9.62 -4.02 -1.94
C LEU A 161 10.51 -2.85 -2.39
N LEU A 162 11.82 -3.05 -2.53
CA LEU A 162 12.72 -2.01 -3.05
C LEU A 162 12.39 -1.67 -4.51
N HIS A 163 12.09 -2.68 -5.31
CA HIS A 163 11.63 -2.49 -6.68
C HIS A 163 10.27 -1.79 -6.75
N ALA A 164 9.31 -2.17 -5.90
CA ALA A 164 8.01 -1.51 -5.84
C ALA A 164 8.12 -0.04 -5.39
N ILE A 165 8.95 0.27 -4.40
CA ILE A 165 9.23 1.65 -3.97
C ILE A 165 9.78 2.47 -5.14
N ARG A 166 10.75 1.93 -5.90
CA ARG A 166 11.30 2.63 -7.08
C ARG A 166 10.21 2.94 -8.11
N VAL A 167 9.37 1.95 -8.44
CA VAL A 167 8.24 2.14 -9.36
C VAL A 167 7.27 3.20 -8.88
N ILE A 168 6.92 3.21 -7.59
CA ILE A 168 6.03 4.23 -7.01
C ILE A 168 6.67 5.62 -7.07
N ARG A 169 7.98 5.72 -6.79
CA ARG A 169 8.70 7.00 -6.75
C ARG A 169 8.87 7.66 -8.12
N GLU A 170 8.68 6.93 -9.23
CA GLU A 170 8.63 7.50 -10.58
C GLU A 170 7.53 8.57 -10.71
N SER A 171 6.35 8.35 -10.11
CA SER A 171 5.20 9.28 -10.18
C SER A 171 4.86 9.92 -8.83
N ASN A 172 5.29 9.35 -7.71
CA ASN A 172 4.96 9.79 -6.35
C ASN A 172 6.23 9.97 -5.51
N PRO A 173 7.01 11.05 -5.72
CA PRO A 173 8.32 11.22 -5.09
C PRO A 173 8.26 11.32 -3.56
N THR A 174 7.18 11.88 -3.00
CA THR A 174 7.06 12.17 -1.56
C THR A 174 5.93 11.41 -0.85
N ARG A 175 5.06 10.70 -1.58
CA ARG A 175 3.92 9.99 -0.97
C ARG A 175 4.40 9.02 0.10
N LYS A 176 3.74 9.02 1.26
CA LYS A 176 4.09 8.12 2.36
C LYS A 176 3.82 6.67 1.94
N ILE A 177 4.81 5.81 2.18
CA ILE A 177 4.75 4.38 1.91
C ILE A 177 4.88 3.65 3.25
N ILE A 178 4.01 2.68 3.50
CA ILE A 178 4.02 1.78 4.65
C ILE A 178 4.54 0.42 4.17
N VAL A 179 5.46 -0.17 4.93
CA VAL A 179 6.03 -1.50 4.70
C VAL A 179 5.96 -2.29 6.01
N GLY A 180 5.59 -3.56 5.90
CA GLY A 180 5.66 -4.54 6.99
C GLY A 180 6.64 -5.66 6.64
N PRO A 181 7.11 -6.44 7.64
CA PRO A 181 8.03 -7.54 7.40
C PRO A 181 7.28 -8.78 6.85
N ALA A 182 8.04 -9.74 6.34
CA ALA A 182 7.49 -11.07 6.05
C ALA A 182 7.07 -11.80 7.34
N GLY A 183 6.50 -13.00 7.19
CA GLY A 183 5.98 -13.79 8.31
C GLY A 183 4.71 -13.18 8.89
N TRP A 184 3.75 -12.81 8.03
CA TRP A 184 2.46 -12.24 8.42
C TRP A 184 2.58 -10.90 9.17
N ASN A 185 3.48 -10.01 8.72
CA ASN A 185 3.81 -8.76 9.42
C ASN A 185 4.23 -8.97 10.90
N SER A 186 4.74 -10.15 11.24
CA SER A 186 5.16 -10.48 12.61
C SER A 186 6.28 -9.57 13.11
N VAL A 187 6.14 -9.11 14.36
CA VAL A 187 7.17 -8.31 15.04
C VAL A 187 8.53 -9.01 15.10
N TYR A 188 8.55 -10.35 15.11
CA TYR A 188 9.79 -11.13 15.19
C TYR A 188 10.61 -11.12 13.90
N ASN A 189 9.97 -10.77 12.79
CA ASN A 189 10.58 -10.68 11.45
C ASN A 189 11.02 -9.24 11.11
N LEU A 190 10.71 -8.24 11.93
CA LEU A 190 11.18 -6.86 11.72
C LEU A 190 12.70 -6.74 11.69
N LYS A 191 13.40 -7.60 12.43
CA LYS A 191 14.88 -7.63 12.44
C LYS A 191 15.47 -8.02 11.06
N ASP A 192 14.65 -8.62 10.20
CA ASP A 192 15.03 -9.10 8.88
C ASP A 192 14.54 -8.16 7.76
N LEU A 193 13.89 -7.03 8.08
CA LEU A 193 13.35 -6.04 7.13
C LEU A 193 14.35 -4.91 6.84
#